data_AF-A0A8H8N6T2-F1
#
_entry.id   AF-A0A8H8N6T2-F1
#
_cell.length_a   1.000
_cell.length_b   1.000
_cell.length_c   1.000
_cell.angle_alpha   90.00
_cell.angle_beta   90.00
_cell.angle_gamma   90.00
#
_symmetry.space_group_name_H-M   'P 1'
#
loop_
_entity.id
_entity.type
_entity.pdbx_description
1 polymer ?
#
loop_
_entity_poly.entity_id
_entity_poly.type
_entity_poly.pdbx_seq_one_letter_code
_entity_poly.pdbx_strand_id
1 'polypeptide(L)'
;MTLRSLDGVHFQVHSVVLSIASPILADMFKLSSGKSVVDFAESSDALNFLLNFIYPRVPPPIPSFEVLEKGLHLASKYELEGMKVYLKERLYLKSSAVTVYSNPLRVLALACSHGLSEEAKLAASVARDFYDFRKTDELVKVCREMPPIAPIVKMIGLPSARAAILNNVLFQFHQRPMALTDDAKHFLCSTCQDHYLDRSRYSAPEWQTRWAHWAFKELEYRPIEKCAEVFTVEFLKLAMCKGSVPVPGDVCNCDSEIYSHKYYFEKWASRVRECLMDQLKALDSLDSVA
;
A
#
# COMPACT_ATOMS: atom_id res chain seq x y z
N MET A 1 40.23 30.82 8.29
CA MET A 1 39.05 31.18 9.12
C MET A 1 38.69 29.96 9.94
N THR A 2 38.21 30.15 11.16
CA THR A 2 37.84 29.02 12.03
C THR A 2 36.32 28.90 12.09
N LEU A 3 35.78 27.71 11.81
CA LEU A 3 34.40 27.36 12.14
C LEU A 3 34.38 26.63 13.47
N ARG A 4 33.41 26.94 14.34
CA ARG A 4 33.18 26.20 15.58
C ARG A 4 31.83 25.49 15.50
N SER A 5 31.84 24.18 15.65
CA SER A 5 30.64 23.36 15.67
C SER A 5 29.87 23.52 16.99
N LEU A 6 28.63 23.02 17.02
CA LEU A 6 27.77 23.04 18.21
C LEU A 6 28.42 22.36 19.43
N ASP A 7 29.17 21.29 19.20
CA ASP A 7 29.92 20.52 20.20
C ASP A 7 31.34 21.06 20.45
N GLY A 8 31.66 22.26 19.96
CA GLY A 8 32.88 23.00 20.28
C GLY A 8 34.13 22.58 19.51
N VAL A 9 34.00 21.72 18.50
CA VAL A 9 35.11 21.33 17.62
C VAL A 9 35.42 22.46 16.64
N HIS A 10 36.71 22.74 16.44
CA HIS A 10 37.18 23.82 15.58
C HIS A 10 37.69 23.27 14.25
N PHE A 11 37.19 23.83 13.14
CA PHE A 11 37.60 23.48 11.78
C PHE A 11 38.31 24.65 11.11
N GLN A 12 39.53 24.43 10.65
CA GLN A 12 40.28 25.44 9.88
C GLN A 12 39.93 25.35 8.40
N VAL A 13 39.40 26.44 7.85
CA VAL A 13 38.86 26.46 6.48
C VAL A 13 39.21 27.76 5.75
N HIS A 14 39.05 27.74 4.43
CA HIS A 14 39.18 28.90 3.56
C HIS A 14 37.79 29.50 3.30
N SER A 15 37.51 30.68 3.83
CA SER A 15 36.20 31.35 3.66
C SER A 15 35.85 31.51 2.18
N VAL A 16 36.83 31.86 1.35
CA VAL A 16 36.67 32.02 -0.11
C VAL A 16 36.09 30.77 -0.77
N VAL A 17 36.60 29.58 -0.43
CA VAL A 17 36.14 28.32 -1.04
C VAL A 17 34.70 28.01 -0.62
N LEU A 18 34.38 28.20 0.67
CA LEU A 18 33.02 28.02 1.18
C LEU A 18 32.04 29.03 0.56
N SER A 19 32.45 30.28 0.39
CA SER A 19 31.64 31.32 -0.26
C SER A 19 31.38 31.05 -1.75
N ILE A 20 32.32 30.41 -2.44
CA ILE A 20 32.12 29.99 -3.84
C ILE A 20 31.14 28.81 -3.90
N ALA A 21 31.25 27.86 -2.96
CA ALA A 21 30.41 26.68 -2.94
C ALA A 21 28.96 26.98 -2.54
N SER A 22 28.74 27.94 -1.63
CA SER A 22 27.43 28.25 -1.04
C SER A 22 27.19 29.76 -0.94
N PRO A 23 26.11 30.28 -1.56
CA PRO A 23 25.67 31.66 -1.39
C PRO A 23 25.33 31.99 0.07
N ILE A 24 24.65 31.08 0.77
CA ILE A 24 24.27 31.22 2.18
C ILE A 24 25.51 31.41 3.06
N LEU A 25 26.56 30.60 2.84
CA LEU A 25 27.81 30.75 3.58
C LEU A 25 28.52 32.05 3.20
N ALA A 26 28.50 32.45 1.93
CA ALA A 26 29.08 33.71 1.48
C ALA A 26 28.48 34.92 2.21
N ASP A 27 27.14 34.96 2.31
CA ASP A 27 26.44 36.05 2.98
C ASP A 27 26.63 36.00 4.50
N MET A 28 26.60 34.81 5.10
CA MET A 28 26.91 34.64 6.52
C MET A 28 28.31 35.16 6.86
N PHE A 29 29.31 34.90 6.01
CA PHE A 29 30.68 35.37 6.25
C PHE A 29 30.84 36.89 6.07
N LYS A 30 30.09 37.51 5.15
CA LYS A 30 30.04 38.98 5.02
C LYS A 30 29.51 39.62 6.30
N LEU A 31 28.44 39.06 6.87
CA LEU A 31 27.83 39.54 8.12
C LEU A 31 28.72 39.32 9.35
N SER A 32 29.60 38.30 9.33
CA SER A 32 30.55 38.04 10.40
C SER A 32 31.89 38.78 10.26
N SER A 33 31.97 39.80 9.40
CA SER A 33 33.20 40.55 9.14
C SER A 33 33.85 41.05 10.46
N GLY A 34 35.12 40.66 10.66
CA GLY A 34 35.88 40.98 11.88
C GLY A 34 35.96 39.85 12.93
N LYS A 35 35.18 38.76 12.81
CA LYS A 35 35.28 37.59 13.70
C LYS A 35 36.28 36.56 13.16
N SER A 36 37.20 36.09 14.01
CA SER A 36 38.14 35.02 13.66
C SER A 36 37.53 33.61 13.75
N VAL A 37 36.44 33.47 14.51
CA VAL A 37 35.68 32.24 14.75
C VAL A 37 34.20 32.48 14.42
N VAL A 38 33.61 31.61 13.61
CA VAL A 38 32.19 31.61 13.25
C VAL A 38 31.51 30.38 13.84
N ASP A 39 30.44 30.60 14.59
CA ASP A 39 29.68 29.54 15.26
C ASP A 39 28.61 28.95 14.34
N PHE A 40 28.50 27.62 14.36
CA PHE A 40 27.53 26.83 13.60
C PHE A 40 26.60 26.05 14.55
N ALA A 41 25.38 25.77 14.06
CA ALA A 41 24.38 25.02 14.81
C ALA A 41 24.53 23.49 14.64
N GLU A 42 25.39 23.07 13.73
CA GLU A 42 25.65 21.70 13.33
C GLU A 42 26.67 21.06 14.26
N SER A 43 26.51 19.75 14.52
CA SER A 43 27.54 18.96 15.19
C SER A 43 28.81 18.86 14.33
N SER A 44 29.93 18.52 14.98
CA SER A 44 31.20 18.28 14.29
C SER A 44 31.07 17.25 13.16
N ASP A 45 30.29 16.19 13.34
CA ASP A 45 30.02 15.18 12.30
C ASP A 45 29.33 15.76 11.06
N ALA A 46 28.28 16.57 11.26
CA ALA A 46 27.53 17.17 10.16
C ALA A 46 28.37 18.20 9.41
N LEU A 47 29.16 19.00 10.13
CA LEU A 47 30.11 19.92 9.52
C LEU A 47 31.24 19.21 8.79
N ASN A 48 31.81 18.16 9.37
CA ASN A 48 32.83 17.37 8.71
C ASN A 48 32.29 16.75 7.41
N PHE A 49 31.06 16.24 7.44
CA PHE A 49 30.37 15.74 6.25
C PHE A 49 30.21 16.82 5.18
N LEU A 50 29.69 18.00 5.55
CA LEU A 50 29.57 19.17 4.68
C LEU A 50 30.91 19.59 4.06
N LEU A 51 31.95 19.68 4.89
CA LEU A 51 33.28 20.11 4.48
C LEU A 51 33.94 19.10 3.54
N ASN A 52 33.73 17.80 3.74
CA ASN A 52 34.21 16.77 2.81
C ASN A 52 33.56 16.88 1.43
N PHE A 53 32.37 17.48 1.32
CA PHE A 53 31.75 17.80 0.03
C PHE A 53 32.31 19.06 -0.63
N ILE A 54 32.68 20.07 0.16
CA ILE A 54 33.20 21.36 -0.34
C ILE A 54 34.70 21.28 -0.64
N TYR A 55 35.43 20.46 0.11
CA TYR A 55 36.86 20.19 -0.07
C TYR A 55 37.14 18.73 -0.45
N PRO A 56 36.48 18.18 -1.49
CA PRO A 56 36.60 16.77 -1.78
C PRO A 56 37.98 16.48 -2.38
N ARG A 57 38.74 15.59 -1.73
CA ARG A 57 39.83 14.86 -2.39
C ARG A 57 39.31 13.62 -3.11
N VAL A 58 38.31 12.98 -2.53
CA VAL A 58 37.56 11.83 -3.05
C VAL A 58 36.09 12.06 -2.71
N PRO A 59 35.14 11.74 -3.61
CA PRO A 59 33.72 11.87 -3.29
C PRO A 59 33.34 11.04 -2.07
N PRO A 60 32.65 11.60 -1.07
CA PRO A 60 32.31 10.87 0.15
C PRO A 60 31.30 9.75 -0.15
N PRO A 61 31.46 8.57 0.47
CA PRO A 61 30.52 7.46 0.30
C PRO A 61 29.19 7.77 0.98
N ILE A 62 28.10 7.24 0.40
CA ILE A 62 26.74 7.32 0.96
C ILE A 62 26.28 5.89 1.27
N PRO A 63 26.62 5.35 2.44
CA PRO A 63 26.39 3.94 2.76
C PRO A 63 24.95 3.64 3.20
N SER A 64 24.15 4.66 3.54
CA SER A 64 22.81 4.46 4.08
C SER A 64 21.87 5.63 3.77
N PHE A 65 20.57 5.38 3.94
CA PHE A 65 19.52 6.38 3.74
C PHE A 65 19.60 7.52 4.76
N GLU A 66 20.03 7.23 5.99
CA GLU A 66 20.19 8.22 7.06
C GLU A 66 21.32 9.21 6.75
N VAL A 67 22.40 8.73 6.12
CA VAL A 67 23.49 9.61 5.64
C VAL A 67 23.03 10.44 4.45
N LEU A 68 22.27 9.84 3.52
CA LEU A 68 21.69 10.54 2.38
C LEU A 68 20.76 11.67 2.82
N GLU A 69 19.85 11.41 3.77
CA GLU A 69 18.89 12.38 4.29
C GLU A 69 19.59 13.56 4.99
N LYS A 70 20.58 13.26 5.86
CA LYS A 70 21.43 14.31 6.46
C LYS A 70 22.11 15.15 5.40
N GLY A 71 22.61 14.52 4.33
CA GLY A 71 23.23 15.22 3.22
C GLY A 71 22.27 16.11 2.45
N LEU A 72 21.07 15.63 2.12
CA LEU A 72 20.07 16.43 1.43
C LEU A 72 19.59 17.61 2.28
N HIS A 73 19.45 17.41 3.59
CA HIS A 73 19.12 18.49 4.53
C HIS A 73 20.20 19.58 4.51
N LEU A 74 21.48 19.20 4.64
CA LEU A 74 22.60 20.13 4.60
C LEU A 74 22.74 20.83 3.24
N ALA A 75 22.60 20.07 2.15
CA ALA A 75 22.67 20.61 0.79
C ALA A 75 21.55 21.64 0.54
N SER A 76 20.35 21.38 1.05
CA SER A 76 19.25 22.34 0.98
C SER A 76 19.48 23.56 1.88
N LYS A 77 19.97 23.36 3.12
CA LYS A 77 20.17 24.44 4.09
C LYS A 77 21.22 25.46 3.63
N TYR A 78 22.29 24.97 3.00
CA TYR A 78 23.39 25.80 2.52
C TYR A 78 23.36 26.03 1.01
N GLU A 79 22.29 25.66 0.32
CA GLU A 79 22.16 25.81 -1.14
C GLU A 79 23.37 25.25 -1.92
N LEU A 80 23.84 24.07 -1.52
CA LEU A 80 24.96 23.38 -2.15
C LEU A 80 24.47 22.53 -3.32
N GLU A 81 24.24 23.16 -4.47
CA GLU A 81 23.68 22.48 -5.65
C GLU A 81 24.56 21.32 -6.15
N GLY A 82 25.89 21.46 -6.13
CA GLY A 82 26.80 20.36 -6.51
C GLY A 82 26.67 19.13 -5.60
N MET A 83 26.50 19.35 -4.30
CA MET A 83 26.24 18.28 -3.34
C MET A 83 24.88 17.64 -3.59
N LYS A 84 23.84 18.44 -3.85
CA LYS A 84 22.49 17.95 -4.16
C LYS A 84 22.47 17.08 -5.42
N VAL A 85 23.13 17.51 -6.50
CA VAL A 85 23.26 16.72 -7.74
C VAL A 85 23.97 15.40 -7.47
N TYR A 86 25.11 15.43 -6.77
CA TYR A 86 25.85 14.20 -6.43
C TYR A 86 25.00 13.22 -5.62
N LEU A 87 24.28 13.69 -4.60
CA LEU A 87 23.44 12.84 -3.76
C LEU A 87 22.28 12.23 -4.57
N LYS A 88 21.69 13.01 -5.48
CA LYS A 88 20.66 12.51 -6.41
C LYS A 88 21.19 11.41 -7.31
N GLU A 89 22.39 11.55 -7.88
CA GLU A 89 23.00 10.51 -8.72
C GLU A 89 23.12 9.16 -8.00
N ARG A 90 23.38 9.17 -6.68
CA ARG A 90 23.46 7.94 -5.88
C ARG A 90 22.15 7.15 -5.84
N LEU A 91 21.01 7.78 -6.08
CA LEU A 91 19.71 7.10 -6.16
C LEU A 91 19.60 6.23 -7.43
N TYR A 92 20.29 6.60 -8.50
CA TYR A 92 20.20 5.94 -9.81
C TYR A 92 21.26 4.84 -10.01
N LEU A 93 22.35 4.89 -9.24
CA LEU A 93 23.44 3.92 -9.36
C LEU A 93 23.05 2.56 -8.76
N LYS A 94 23.02 1.50 -9.57
CA LYS A 94 22.68 0.14 -9.10
C LYS A 94 23.62 -0.40 -8.01
N SER A 95 24.87 0.03 -8.01
CA SER A 95 25.87 -0.35 -7.00
C SER A 95 25.75 0.44 -5.68
N SER A 96 24.85 1.42 -5.63
CA SER A 96 24.65 2.28 -4.47
C SER A 96 23.75 1.60 -3.44
N ALA A 97 24.08 1.72 -2.16
CA ALA A 97 23.25 1.22 -1.06
C ALA A 97 21.87 1.91 -0.97
N VAL A 98 21.75 3.11 -1.52
CA VAL A 98 20.54 3.95 -1.51
C VAL A 98 19.81 3.96 -2.85
N THR A 99 20.03 2.94 -3.67
CA THR A 99 19.45 2.89 -5.03
C THR A 99 17.94 2.69 -5.02
N VAL A 100 17.26 3.39 -5.94
CA VAL A 100 15.82 3.27 -6.20
C VAL A 100 15.43 1.86 -6.63
N TYR A 101 16.34 1.11 -7.26
CA TYR A 101 16.04 -0.24 -7.76
C TYR A 101 16.01 -1.32 -6.67
N SER A 102 16.56 -1.03 -5.48
CA SER A 102 16.56 -1.96 -4.35
C SER A 102 15.59 -1.53 -3.26
N ASN A 103 15.40 -0.22 -3.07
CA ASN A 103 14.56 0.33 -2.00
C ASN A 103 13.67 1.47 -2.52
N PRO A 104 12.76 1.22 -3.49
CA PRO A 104 12.01 2.28 -4.16
C PRO A 104 11.09 3.06 -3.20
N LEU A 105 10.50 2.41 -2.19
CA LEU A 105 9.63 3.09 -1.21
C LEU A 105 10.39 4.06 -0.30
N ARG A 106 11.61 3.71 0.11
CA ARG A 106 12.47 4.62 0.89
C ARG A 106 12.89 5.83 0.07
N VAL A 107 13.27 5.60 -1.19
CA VAL A 107 13.59 6.71 -2.12
C VAL A 107 12.36 7.58 -2.35
N LEU A 108 11.17 7.01 -2.52
CA LEU A 108 9.93 7.76 -2.67
C LEU A 108 9.65 8.67 -1.46
N ALA A 109 9.73 8.13 -0.25
CA ALA A 109 9.50 8.91 0.97
C ALA A 109 10.50 10.06 1.12
N LEU A 110 11.79 9.78 0.89
CA LEU A 110 12.87 10.77 0.95
C LEU A 110 12.75 11.82 -0.16
N ALA A 111 12.37 11.43 -1.37
CA ALA A 111 12.17 12.37 -2.47
C ALA A 111 10.99 13.31 -2.17
N CYS A 112 9.89 12.78 -1.62
CA CYS A 112 8.76 13.59 -1.19
C CYS A 112 9.12 14.58 -0.06
N SER A 113 9.89 14.16 0.94
CA SER A 113 10.26 15.04 2.07
C SER A 113 11.20 16.18 1.66
N HIS A 114 12.02 15.97 0.63
CA HIS A 114 12.97 16.96 0.12
C HIS A 114 12.52 17.69 -1.16
N GLY A 115 11.26 17.51 -1.59
CA GLY A 115 10.72 18.18 -2.78
C GLY A 115 11.39 17.77 -4.11
N LEU A 116 11.93 16.54 -4.18
CA LEU A 116 12.59 15.97 -5.34
C LEU A 116 11.57 15.30 -6.28
N SER A 117 10.79 16.13 -6.99
CA SER A 117 9.61 15.67 -7.75
C SER A 117 9.89 14.60 -8.80
N GLU A 118 10.99 14.70 -9.54
CA GLU A 118 11.31 13.74 -10.61
C GLU A 118 11.77 12.39 -10.03
N GLU A 119 12.57 12.43 -8.97
CA GLU A 119 12.98 11.24 -8.22
C GLU A 119 11.77 10.55 -7.58
N ALA A 120 10.81 11.32 -7.04
CA ALA A 120 9.59 10.79 -6.46
C ALA A 120 8.73 10.07 -7.51
N LYS A 121 8.55 10.67 -8.70
CA LYS A 121 7.81 10.04 -9.81
C LYS A 121 8.46 8.73 -10.25
N LEU A 122 9.78 8.72 -10.41
CA LEU A 122 10.52 7.51 -10.78
C LEU A 122 10.36 6.44 -9.70
N ALA A 123 10.60 6.79 -8.44
CA ALA A 123 10.49 5.86 -7.32
C ALA A 123 9.08 5.26 -7.19
N ALA A 124 8.03 6.07 -7.40
CA ALA A 124 6.65 5.59 -7.43
C ALA A 124 6.40 4.61 -8.59
N SER A 125 6.98 4.87 -9.77
CA SER A 125 6.88 3.94 -10.90
C SER A 125 7.57 2.62 -10.58
N VAL A 126 8.81 2.66 -10.09
CA VAL A 126 9.58 1.45 -9.75
C VAL A 126 8.90 0.67 -8.63
N ALA A 127 8.37 1.35 -7.60
CA ALA A 127 7.64 0.70 -6.52
C ALA A 127 6.39 -0.04 -7.04
N ARG A 128 5.67 0.54 -8.01
CA ARG A 128 4.48 -0.09 -8.60
C ARG A 128 4.80 -1.40 -9.32
N ASP A 129 5.97 -1.47 -9.96
CA ASP A 129 6.42 -2.68 -10.64
C ASP A 129 7.01 -3.71 -9.66
N PHE A 130 7.50 -3.25 -8.50
CA PHE A 130 8.18 -4.09 -7.50
C PHE A 130 7.22 -4.77 -6.52
N TYR A 131 6.09 -4.15 -6.18
CA TYR A 131 5.10 -4.68 -5.23
C TYR A 131 3.72 -4.88 -5.87
N ASP A 132 3.06 -6.00 -5.57
CA ASP A 132 1.64 -6.19 -5.90
C ASP A 132 0.76 -5.72 -4.73
N PHE A 133 0.41 -4.43 -4.73
CA PHE A 133 -0.43 -3.80 -3.70
C PHE A 133 -1.85 -4.39 -3.58
N ARG A 134 -2.22 -5.37 -4.41
CA ARG A 134 -3.50 -6.09 -4.29
C ARG A 134 -3.41 -7.30 -3.36
N LYS A 135 -2.20 -7.74 -2.99
CA LYS A 135 -2.00 -8.91 -2.13
C LYS A 135 -1.65 -8.50 -0.70
N THR A 136 -2.27 -9.16 0.27
CA THR A 136 -2.11 -8.85 1.69
C THR A 136 -0.68 -9.08 2.20
N ASP A 137 0.01 -10.10 1.71
CA ASP A 137 1.40 -10.43 2.07
C ASP A 137 2.39 -9.34 1.62
N GLU A 138 2.21 -8.82 0.40
CA GLU A 138 2.99 -7.69 -0.10
C GLU A 138 2.69 -6.40 0.71
N LEU A 139 1.44 -6.13 1.06
CA LEU A 139 1.09 -4.99 1.94
C LEU A 139 1.75 -5.10 3.33
N VAL A 140 1.77 -6.30 3.90
CA VAL A 140 2.47 -6.59 5.17
C VAL A 140 3.97 -6.30 5.05
N LYS A 141 4.59 -6.71 3.95
CA LYS A 141 6.01 -6.43 3.66
C LYS A 141 6.28 -4.92 3.60
N VAL A 142 5.42 -4.18 2.91
CA VAL A 142 5.50 -2.71 2.82
C VAL A 142 5.43 -2.06 4.21
N CYS A 143 4.48 -2.46 5.06
CA CYS A 143 4.36 -1.94 6.42
C CYS A 143 5.63 -2.20 7.25
N ARG A 144 6.25 -3.38 7.11
CA ARG A 144 7.49 -3.72 7.83
C ARG A 144 8.69 -2.92 7.34
N GLU A 145 8.81 -2.71 6.04
CA GLU A 145 9.91 -1.94 5.43
C GLU A 145 9.79 -0.43 5.73
N MET A 146 8.55 0.06 5.86
CA MET A 146 8.22 1.46 6.12
C MET A 146 7.18 1.61 7.24
N PRO A 147 7.57 1.40 8.52
CA PRO A 147 6.63 1.49 9.65
C PRO A 147 5.85 2.81 9.75
N PRO A 148 6.43 4.00 9.46
CA PRO A 148 5.69 5.27 9.54
C PRO A 148 4.46 5.37 8.63
N ILE A 149 4.40 4.60 7.52
CA ILE A 149 3.24 4.62 6.60
C ILE A 149 2.26 3.47 6.87
N ALA A 150 2.58 2.54 7.77
CA ALA A 150 1.75 1.37 8.05
C ALA A 150 0.28 1.74 8.38
N PRO A 151 -0.03 2.79 9.18
CA PRO A 151 -1.41 3.18 9.44
C PRO A 151 -2.20 3.56 8.16
N ILE A 152 -1.56 4.26 7.22
CA ILE A 152 -2.17 4.66 5.95
C ILE A 152 -2.38 3.44 5.05
N VAL A 153 -1.38 2.55 4.98
CA VAL A 153 -1.45 1.31 4.21
C VAL A 153 -2.57 0.42 4.74
N LYS A 154 -2.72 0.27 6.07
CA LYS A 154 -3.83 -0.47 6.66
C LYS A 154 -5.19 0.16 6.34
N MET A 155 -5.31 1.48 6.48
CA MET A 155 -6.56 2.21 6.23
C MET A 155 -7.09 2.00 4.82
N ILE A 156 -6.22 1.94 3.81
CA ILE A 156 -6.61 1.74 2.40
C ILE A 156 -6.60 0.25 2.02
N GLY A 157 -5.62 -0.49 2.51
CA GLY A 157 -5.34 -1.87 2.13
C GLY A 157 -6.30 -2.88 2.73
N LEU A 158 -6.70 -2.73 4.00
CA LEU A 158 -7.66 -3.65 4.64
C LEU A 158 -9.02 -3.68 3.92
N PRO A 159 -9.71 -2.55 3.68
CA PRO A 159 -10.99 -2.58 2.96
C PRO A 159 -10.82 -3.08 1.52
N SER A 160 -9.71 -2.73 0.85
CA SER A 160 -9.44 -3.16 -0.53
C SER A 160 -9.21 -4.67 -0.62
N ALA A 161 -8.38 -5.22 0.26
CA ALA A 161 -8.10 -6.65 0.33
C ALA A 161 -9.34 -7.45 0.75
N ARG A 162 -10.12 -6.91 1.69
CA ARG A 162 -11.42 -7.48 2.07
C ARG A 162 -12.36 -7.56 0.88
N ALA A 163 -12.56 -6.46 0.14
CA ALA A 163 -13.41 -6.44 -1.04
C ALA A 163 -12.91 -7.42 -2.12
N ALA A 164 -11.60 -7.56 -2.31
CA ALA A 164 -11.02 -8.53 -3.24
C ALA A 164 -11.32 -9.99 -2.82
N ILE A 165 -11.16 -10.33 -1.54
CA ILE A 165 -11.51 -11.66 -1.00
C ILE A 165 -12.99 -11.95 -1.19
N LEU A 166 -13.86 -11.02 -0.78
CA LEU A 166 -15.30 -11.15 -0.94
C LEU A 166 -15.67 -11.36 -2.41
N ASN A 167 -15.07 -10.61 -3.33
CA ASN A 167 -15.33 -10.74 -4.76
C ASN A 167 -14.91 -12.13 -5.28
N ASN A 168 -13.68 -12.54 -4.97
CA ASN A 168 -13.11 -13.81 -5.39
C ASN A 168 -13.88 -15.03 -4.87
N VAL A 169 -14.53 -14.94 -3.72
CA VAL A 169 -15.35 -16.04 -3.19
C VAL A 169 -16.78 -15.95 -3.70
N LEU A 170 -17.43 -14.80 -3.59
CA LEU A 170 -18.88 -14.67 -3.83
C LEU A 170 -19.28 -14.66 -5.31
N PHE A 171 -18.37 -14.32 -6.24
CA PHE A 171 -18.73 -14.20 -7.66
C PHE A 171 -18.05 -15.24 -8.58
N GLN A 172 -17.33 -16.21 -8.02
CA GLN A 172 -16.77 -17.35 -8.77
C GLN A 172 -17.78 -18.50 -8.83
N PHE A 173 -18.93 -18.30 -9.48
CA PHE A 173 -20.08 -19.22 -9.45
C PHE A 173 -19.82 -20.63 -10.00
N HIS A 174 -18.77 -20.81 -10.80
CA HIS A 174 -18.38 -22.11 -11.36
C HIS A 174 -17.35 -22.86 -10.50
N GLN A 175 -16.86 -22.26 -9.40
CA GLN A 175 -15.91 -22.88 -8.47
C GLN A 175 -16.52 -23.04 -7.08
N ARG A 176 -16.00 -23.98 -6.30
CA ARG A 176 -16.34 -24.07 -4.87
C ARG A 176 -15.85 -22.80 -4.15
N PRO A 177 -16.60 -22.24 -3.18
CA PRO A 177 -17.82 -22.81 -2.59
C PRO A 177 -19.13 -22.44 -3.31
N MET A 178 -19.10 -21.55 -4.31
CA MET A 178 -20.33 -21.08 -4.97
C MET A 178 -20.96 -22.09 -5.93
N ALA A 179 -20.18 -23.01 -6.51
CA ALA A 179 -20.72 -24.03 -7.41
C ALA A 179 -21.79 -24.91 -6.73
N LEU A 180 -22.93 -25.13 -7.39
CA LEU A 180 -24.08 -25.87 -6.87
C LEU A 180 -24.03 -27.38 -7.15
N THR A 181 -22.86 -27.93 -7.51
CA THR A 181 -22.75 -29.26 -8.18
C THR A 181 -23.36 -30.42 -7.40
N ASP A 182 -23.31 -30.39 -6.08
CA ASP A 182 -23.70 -31.53 -5.24
C ASP A 182 -25.20 -31.53 -4.91
N ASP A 183 -25.85 -30.36 -4.93
CA ASP A 183 -27.21 -30.15 -4.41
C ASP A 183 -28.10 -29.32 -5.38
N ALA A 184 -27.70 -29.15 -6.64
CA ALA A 184 -28.39 -28.28 -7.63
C ALA A 184 -29.90 -28.51 -7.74
N LYS A 185 -30.35 -29.76 -7.64
CA LYS A 185 -31.77 -30.15 -7.68
C LYS A 185 -32.62 -29.55 -6.54
N HIS A 186 -32.00 -29.14 -5.44
CA HIS A 186 -32.67 -28.52 -4.29
C HIS A 186 -32.70 -26.98 -4.39
N PHE A 187 -32.02 -26.42 -5.39
CA PHE A 187 -31.87 -24.97 -5.56
C PHE A 187 -32.46 -24.43 -6.86
N LEU A 188 -32.76 -25.31 -7.82
CA LEU A 188 -33.14 -24.96 -9.18
C LEU A 188 -34.48 -25.61 -9.53
N CYS A 189 -35.37 -24.81 -10.14
CA CYS A 189 -36.52 -25.36 -10.84
C CYS A 189 -36.10 -26.13 -12.10
N SER A 190 -36.99 -26.94 -12.67
CA SER A 190 -36.71 -27.73 -13.87
C SER A 190 -36.15 -26.87 -15.01
N THR A 191 -36.73 -25.70 -15.26
CA THR A 191 -36.25 -24.77 -16.30
C THR A 191 -34.83 -24.28 -16.03
N CYS A 192 -34.53 -23.86 -14.80
CA CYS A 192 -33.20 -23.36 -14.45
C CYS A 192 -32.15 -24.48 -14.34
N GLN A 193 -32.56 -25.69 -14.02
CA GLN A 193 -31.68 -26.86 -13.93
C GLN A 193 -31.07 -27.19 -15.30
N ASP A 194 -31.88 -27.23 -16.36
CA ASP A 194 -31.41 -27.48 -17.72
C ASP A 194 -30.43 -26.38 -18.19
N HIS A 195 -30.75 -25.12 -17.90
CA HIS A 195 -29.87 -23.99 -18.21
C HIS A 195 -28.55 -24.00 -17.43
N TYR A 196 -28.56 -24.43 -16.16
CA TYR A 196 -27.36 -24.49 -15.32
C TYR A 196 -26.43 -25.65 -15.73
N LEU A 197 -27.01 -26.76 -16.18
CA LEU A 197 -26.25 -27.93 -16.66
C LEU A 197 -25.64 -27.69 -18.06
N ASP A 198 -26.18 -26.75 -18.84
CA ASP A 198 -25.58 -26.27 -20.09
C ASP A 198 -24.29 -25.48 -19.81
N ARG A 199 -23.17 -26.23 -19.74
CA ARG A 199 -21.82 -25.70 -19.50
C ARG A 199 -21.31 -24.73 -20.58
N SER A 200 -22.06 -24.49 -21.66
CA SER A 200 -21.68 -23.49 -22.66
C SER A 200 -21.94 -22.05 -22.20
N ARG A 201 -22.85 -21.84 -21.23
CA ARG A 201 -23.32 -20.51 -20.82
C ARG A 201 -22.72 -19.97 -19.53
N TYR A 202 -22.21 -20.84 -18.65
CA TYR A 202 -21.60 -20.50 -17.35
C TYR A 202 -22.36 -19.42 -16.55
N SER A 203 -23.70 -19.39 -16.62
CA SER A 203 -24.50 -18.36 -15.97
C SER A 203 -25.00 -18.84 -14.62
N ALA A 204 -24.75 -18.06 -13.57
CA ALA A 204 -25.32 -18.32 -12.26
C ALA A 204 -26.84 -18.13 -12.28
N PRO A 205 -27.61 -18.88 -11.46
CA PRO A 205 -29.01 -18.59 -11.21
C PRO A 205 -29.16 -17.18 -10.64
N GLU A 206 -30.29 -16.55 -10.94
CA GLU A 206 -30.57 -15.19 -10.50
C GLU A 206 -30.51 -15.05 -8.97
N TRP A 207 -31.15 -15.98 -8.25
CA TRP A 207 -31.18 -15.97 -6.79
C TRP A 207 -29.77 -15.96 -6.20
N GLN A 208 -28.86 -16.72 -6.81
CA GLN A 208 -27.48 -16.86 -6.34
C GLN A 208 -26.71 -15.56 -6.56
N THR A 209 -26.91 -14.92 -7.72
CA THR A 209 -26.29 -13.64 -8.05
C THR A 209 -26.79 -12.52 -7.13
N ARG A 210 -28.11 -12.47 -6.87
CA ARG A 210 -28.72 -11.50 -5.95
C ARG A 210 -28.25 -11.71 -4.51
N TRP A 211 -28.23 -12.95 -4.05
CA TRP A 211 -27.71 -13.28 -2.72
C TRP A 211 -26.25 -12.85 -2.59
N ALA A 212 -25.39 -13.20 -3.56
CA ALA A 212 -23.96 -12.83 -3.55
C ALA A 212 -23.77 -11.31 -3.52
N HIS A 213 -24.54 -10.56 -4.30
CA HIS A 213 -24.50 -9.09 -4.32
C HIS A 213 -24.84 -8.48 -2.95
N TRP A 214 -25.96 -8.90 -2.34
CA TRP A 214 -26.37 -8.35 -1.05
C TRP A 214 -25.51 -8.85 0.11
N ALA A 215 -25.04 -10.09 0.05
CA ALA A 215 -24.06 -10.63 0.99
C ALA A 215 -22.76 -9.83 0.94
N PHE A 216 -22.26 -9.50 -0.26
CA PHE A 216 -21.11 -8.61 -0.43
C PHE A 216 -21.34 -7.28 0.28
N LYS A 217 -22.51 -6.64 0.07
CA LYS A 217 -22.82 -5.33 0.67
C LYS A 217 -22.85 -5.35 2.20
N GLU A 218 -23.36 -6.40 2.82
CA GLU A 218 -23.34 -6.54 4.28
C GLU A 218 -21.92 -6.80 4.79
N LEU A 219 -21.20 -7.72 4.15
CA LEU A 219 -19.89 -8.17 4.60
C LEU A 219 -18.77 -7.16 4.31
N GLU A 220 -18.96 -6.24 3.36
CA GLU A 220 -17.99 -5.20 2.99
C GLU A 220 -17.60 -4.34 4.20
N TYR A 221 -18.57 -4.01 5.05
CA TYR A 221 -18.37 -3.10 6.19
C TYR A 221 -18.53 -3.75 7.56
N ARG A 222 -19.17 -4.93 7.65
CA ARG A 222 -19.44 -5.60 8.92
C ARG A 222 -18.56 -6.84 9.09
N PRO A 223 -18.00 -7.09 10.29
CA PRO A 223 -17.27 -8.33 10.59
C PRO A 223 -18.15 -9.56 10.34
N ILE A 224 -17.58 -10.60 9.73
CA ILE A 224 -18.34 -11.79 9.29
C ILE A 224 -18.94 -12.56 10.49
N GLU A 225 -18.31 -12.46 11.65
CA GLU A 225 -18.75 -13.03 12.92
C GLU A 225 -20.10 -12.46 13.35
N LYS A 226 -20.39 -11.21 12.98
CA LYS A 226 -21.61 -10.47 13.30
C LYS A 226 -22.66 -10.49 12.18
N CYS A 227 -22.45 -11.30 11.15
CA CYS A 227 -23.29 -11.37 9.94
C CYS A 227 -23.82 -12.79 9.71
N ALA A 228 -24.10 -13.54 10.78
CA ALA A 228 -24.62 -14.91 10.67
C ALA A 228 -25.95 -14.96 9.89
N GLU A 229 -26.76 -13.90 9.97
CA GLU A 229 -28.02 -13.73 9.26
C GLU A 229 -27.86 -13.74 7.73
N VAL A 230 -26.73 -13.32 7.18
CA VAL A 230 -26.47 -13.29 5.73
C VAL A 230 -26.54 -14.68 5.10
N PHE A 231 -26.26 -15.71 5.90
CA PHE A 231 -26.17 -17.11 5.46
C PHE A 231 -27.45 -17.90 5.73
N THR A 232 -28.59 -17.23 5.96
CA THR A 232 -29.89 -17.87 6.18
C THR A 232 -30.84 -17.66 5.00
N VAL A 233 -31.87 -18.51 4.94
CA VAL A 233 -32.90 -18.42 3.90
C VAL A 233 -33.72 -17.13 4.02
N GLU A 234 -33.88 -16.60 5.23
CA GLU A 234 -34.55 -15.31 5.46
C GLU A 234 -33.79 -14.15 4.81
N PHE A 235 -32.46 -14.18 4.83
CA PHE A 235 -31.68 -13.16 4.12
C PHE A 235 -31.80 -13.31 2.60
N LEU A 236 -31.82 -14.53 2.07
CA LEU A 236 -32.13 -14.75 0.65
C LEU A 236 -33.48 -14.13 0.28
N LYS A 237 -34.51 -14.31 1.11
CA LYS A 237 -35.83 -13.70 0.90
C LYS A 237 -35.74 -12.18 0.77
N LEU A 238 -35.04 -11.55 1.71
CA LEU A 238 -34.82 -10.12 1.70
C LEU A 238 -34.05 -9.68 0.45
N ALA A 239 -32.99 -10.39 0.08
CA ALA A 239 -32.20 -10.12 -1.12
C ALA A 239 -33.03 -10.22 -2.41
N MET A 240 -33.94 -11.18 -2.50
CA MET A 240 -34.85 -11.34 -3.63
C MET A 240 -35.86 -10.20 -3.74
N CYS A 241 -36.32 -9.64 -2.62
CA CYS A 241 -37.26 -8.50 -2.59
C CYS A 241 -36.61 -7.13 -2.85
N LYS A 242 -35.29 -7.00 -2.69
CA LYS A 242 -34.54 -5.77 -2.95
C LYS A 242 -34.24 -5.66 -4.46
N GLY A 243 -35.15 -5.06 -5.22
CA GLY A 243 -35.18 -5.07 -6.68
C GLY A 243 -34.01 -4.38 -7.41
N SER A 244 -33.71 -4.86 -8.63
CA SER A 244 -33.00 -4.13 -9.71
C SER A 244 -33.15 -4.77 -11.10
N VAL A 245 -33.63 -6.01 -11.23
CA VAL A 245 -33.91 -6.63 -12.54
C VAL A 245 -35.36 -7.11 -12.55
N PRO A 246 -36.19 -6.70 -13.52
CA PRO A 246 -37.51 -7.30 -13.73
C PRO A 246 -37.33 -8.80 -13.95
N VAL A 247 -38.05 -9.63 -13.20
CA VAL A 247 -38.14 -11.07 -13.47
C VAL A 247 -38.79 -11.20 -14.84
N PRO A 248 -38.13 -11.76 -15.88
CA PRO A 248 -38.84 -12.19 -17.07
C PRO A 248 -39.87 -13.23 -16.60
N GLY A 249 -41.15 -12.90 -16.78
CA GLY A 249 -42.27 -13.41 -16.00
C GLY A 249 -42.37 -14.92 -15.82
N ASP A 250 -43.12 -15.31 -14.79
CA ASP A 250 -43.87 -16.56 -14.60
C ASP A 250 -43.18 -17.93 -14.80
N VAL A 251 -41.88 -18.02 -15.10
CA VAL A 251 -41.23 -19.29 -15.47
C VAL A 251 -40.25 -19.85 -14.41
N CYS A 252 -39.79 -19.02 -13.46
CA CYS A 252 -38.84 -19.44 -12.42
C CYS A 252 -39.48 -19.49 -11.03
N ASN A 253 -39.41 -20.65 -10.36
CA ASN A 253 -39.82 -20.84 -8.96
C ASN A 253 -38.68 -21.38 -8.07
N CYS A 254 -37.42 -21.10 -8.44
CA CYS A 254 -36.25 -21.53 -7.66
C CYS A 254 -36.28 -21.05 -6.21
N ASP A 255 -36.87 -19.88 -5.96
CA ASP A 255 -37.05 -19.36 -4.61
C ASP A 255 -37.91 -20.31 -3.76
N SER A 256 -39.04 -20.76 -4.30
CA SER A 256 -39.97 -21.70 -3.66
C SER A 256 -39.33 -23.07 -3.40
N GLU A 257 -38.52 -23.56 -4.35
CA GLU A 257 -37.74 -24.78 -4.17
C GLU A 257 -36.75 -24.64 -3.00
N ILE A 258 -36.04 -23.52 -2.91
CA ILE A 258 -35.08 -23.25 -1.84
C ILE A 258 -35.77 -23.15 -0.47
N TYR A 259 -36.94 -22.49 -0.37
CA TYR A 259 -37.69 -22.43 0.89
C TYR A 259 -38.14 -23.82 1.35
N SER A 260 -38.60 -24.66 0.41
CA SER A 260 -39.02 -26.03 0.70
C SER A 260 -37.84 -26.91 1.14
N HIS A 261 -36.63 -26.59 0.67
CA HIS A 261 -35.39 -27.32 0.95
C HIS A 261 -34.39 -26.51 1.78
N LYS A 262 -34.88 -25.70 2.74
CA LYS A 262 -34.06 -24.74 3.51
C LYS A 262 -32.76 -25.30 4.09
N TYR A 263 -32.79 -26.55 4.54
CA TYR A 263 -31.63 -27.24 5.11
C TYR A 263 -30.45 -27.30 4.14
N TYR A 264 -30.71 -27.56 2.86
CA TYR A 264 -29.66 -27.64 1.83
C TYR A 264 -29.05 -26.27 1.56
N PHE A 265 -29.87 -25.21 1.57
CA PHE A 265 -29.38 -23.85 1.39
C PHE A 265 -28.48 -23.43 2.55
N GLU A 266 -28.93 -23.62 3.79
CA GLU A 266 -28.15 -23.25 4.98
C GLU A 266 -26.84 -24.05 5.06
N LYS A 267 -26.87 -25.33 4.68
CA LYS A 267 -25.66 -26.16 4.58
C LYS A 267 -24.69 -25.64 3.52
N TRP A 268 -25.19 -25.24 2.35
CA TRP A 268 -24.37 -24.62 1.30
C TRP A 268 -23.80 -23.27 1.75
N ALA A 269 -24.65 -22.40 2.30
CA ALA A 269 -24.27 -21.08 2.80
C ALA A 269 -23.26 -21.17 3.96
N SER A 270 -23.35 -22.18 4.83
CA SER A 270 -22.35 -22.43 5.88
C SER A 270 -20.96 -22.73 5.30
N ARG A 271 -20.88 -23.52 4.21
CA ARG A 271 -19.61 -23.78 3.53
C ARG A 271 -19.02 -22.51 2.90
N VAL A 272 -19.88 -21.65 2.34
CA VAL A 272 -19.45 -20.34 1.82
C VAL A 272 -18.92 -19.48 2.98
N ARG A 273 -19.63 -19.46 4.11
CA ARG A 273 -19.21 -18.74 5.33
C ARG A 273 -17.86 -19.21 5.85
N GLU A 274 -17.67 -20.52 5.99
CA GLU A 274 -16.40 -21.12 6.44
C GLU A 274 -15.24 -20.73 5.53
N CYS A 275 -15.44 -20.84 4.22
CA CYS A 275 -14.43 -20.43 3.23
C CYS A 275 -14.10 -18.93 3.34
N LEU A 276 -15.11 -18.07 3.49
CA LEU A 276 -14.92 -16.63 3.70
C LEU A 276 -14.17 -16.34 5.00
N MET A 277 -14.54 -16.98 6.11
CA MET A 277 -13.87 -16.80 7.40
C MET A 277 -12.40 -17.19 7.30
N ASP A 278 -12.09 -18.32 6.66
CA ASP A 278 -10.71 -18.79 6.52
C ASP A 278 -9.87 -17.86 5.64
N GLN A 279 -10.42 -17.31 4.56
CA GLN A 279 -9.69 -16.33 3.74
C GLN A 279 -9.56 -14.97 4.42
N LEU A 280 -10.58 -14.51 5.14
CA LEU A 280 -10.55 -13.21 5.83
C LEU A 280 -9.56 -13.19 6.99
N LYS A 281 -9.25 -14.32 7.63
CA LYS A 281 -8.17 -14.43 8.64
C LYS A 281 -6.81 -13.97 8.11
N ALA A 282 -6.57 -14.03 6.79
CA ALA A 282 -5.34 -13.51 6.21
C ALA A 282 -5.15 -12.00 6.48
N LEU A 283 -6.25 -11.25 6.65
CA LEU A 283 -6.22 -9.81 6.95
C LEU A 283 -5.72 -9.51 8.37
N ASP A 284 -5.85 -10.44 9.32
CA ASP A 284 -5.34 -10.27 10.69
C ASP A 284 -3.82 -10.06 10.68
N SER A 285 -3.13 -10.69 9.73
CA SER A 285 -1.69 -10.50 9.55
C SER A 285 -1.33 -9.06 9.18
N LEU A 286 -2.17 -8.37 8.40
CA LEU A 286 -1.98 -6.96 8.03
C LEU A 286 -2.38 -6.04 9.18
N ASP A 287 -3.45 -6.36 9.90
CA ASP A 287 -3.90 -5.55 11.03
C ASP A 287 -2.91 -5.59 12.21
N SER A 288 -2.27 -6.74 12.44
CA SER A 288 -1.32 -6.95 13.53
C SER A 288 0.07 -6.33 13.35
N VAL A 289 0.45 -5.90 12.14
CA VAL A 289 1.79 -5.33 11.88
C VAL A 289 1.89 -3.95 12.49
N ALA A 290 2.86 -3.71 13.39
CA ALA A 290 3.06 -2.41 14.04
C ALA A 290 3.31 -1.28 13.03
#